data_AF-A0A2V5QK07-F1
#
_entry.id   AF-A0A2V5QK07-F1
#
_cell.length_a   1.000
_cell.length_b   1.000
_cell.length_c   1.000
_cell.angle_alpha   90.00
_cell.angle_beta   90.00
_cell.angle_gamma   90.00
#
_symmetry.space_group_name_H-M   'P 1'
#
loop_
_entity.id
_entity.type
_entity.pdbx_description
1 polymer ?
#
loop_
_entity_poly.entity_id
_entity_poly.type
_entity_poly.pdbx_seq_one_letter_code
_entity_poly.pdbx_strand_id
1 'polypeptide(L)'
;MPSAWRIVRASREKTAFTGEGPWRYGGRWNSPGVRVVYVSEHQSTAALEVFVNRVPFILDEKYKAFHLEWPDRLTEIFLVAKLPADWRRSPPSPEVMEIGNCWVREQRSAVLALPSV
;
A
#
# COMPACT_ATOMS: atom_id res chain seq x y z
N MET A 1 -11.79 -9.74 12.30
CA MET A 1 -10.33 -9.86 12.09
C MET A 1 -10.06 -9.56 10.64
N PRO A 2 -9.54 -8.38 10.30
CA PRO A 2 -9.27 -8.01 8.93
C PRO A 2 -8.03 -8.78 8.48
N SER A 3 -7.96 -9.03 7.18
CA SER A 3 -6.81 -9.66 6.56
C SER A 3 -6.41 -8.93 5.28
N ALA A 4 -5.17 -9.14 4.87
CA ALA A 4 -4.67 -8.66 3.60
C ALA A 4 -3.53 -9.52 3.07
N TRP A 5 -3.20 -9.24 1.83
CA TRP A 5 -2.18 -9.89 1.05
C TRP A 5 -1.12 -8.90 0.61
N ARG A 6 0.12 -9.37 0.61
CA ARG A 6 1.24 -8.68 -0.01
C ARG A 6 2.03 -9.65 -0.86
N ILE A 7 2.27 -9.28 -2.11
CA ILE A 7 3.09 -10.06 -3.04
C ILE A 7 4.36 -9.26 -3.34
N VAL A 8 5.51 -9.92 -3.22
CA VAL A 8 6.83 -9.34 -3.56
C VAL A 8 7.66 -10.37 -4.31
N ARG A 9 8.69 -9.88 -5.02
CA ARG A 9 9.76 -10.75 -5.53
C ARG A 9 10.43 -11.48 -4.36
N ALA A 10 10.73 -12.76 -4.52
CA ALA A 10 11.34 -13.58 -3.48
C ALA A 10 12.69 -13.00 -3.02
N SER A 11 13.45 -12.40 -3.93
CA SER A 11 14.68 -11.65 -3.62
C SER A 11 14.49 -10.49 -2.62
N ARG A 12 13.26 -9.97 -2.46
CA ARG A 12 12.90 -8.87 -1.56
C ARG A 12 12.13 -9.31 -0.31
N GLU A 13 12.03 -10.61 -0.04
CA GLU A 13 11.34 -11.12 1.14
C GLU A 13 11.81 -10.48 2.45
N LYS A 14 13.13 -10.38 2.67
CA LYS A 14 13.70 -9.84 3.91
C LYS A 14 13.36 -8.37 4.14
N THR A 15 13.02 -7.65 3.08
CA THR A 15 12.66 -6.23 3.14
C THR A 15 11.17 -5.99 2.84
N ALA A 16 10.35 -7.05 2.80
CA ALA A 16 8.96 -6.96 2.39
C ALA A 16 8.16 -5.95 3.23
N PHE A 17 8.47 -5.82 4.52
CA PHE A 17 7.73 -5.01 5.49
C PHE A 17 8.51 -3.80 6.02
N THR A 18 9.64 -3.43 5.41
CA THR A 18 10.43 -2.27 5.87
C THR A 18 9.87 -0.93 5.38
N GLY A 19 8.96 -0.96 4.40
CA GLY A 19 8.44 0.24 3.73
C GLY A 19 9.47 0.98 2.86
N GLU A 20 10.60 0.35 2.52
CA GLU A 20 11.69 0.99 1.80
C GLU A 20 11.28 1.49 0.40
N GLY A 21 10.49 0.72 -0.35
CA GLY A 21 10.02 1.12 -1.69
C GLY A 21 9.22 2.42 -1.65
N PRO A 22 8.09 2.46 -0.92
CA PRO A 22 7.31 3.68 -0.72
C PRO A 22 8.11 4.85 -0.12
N TRP A 23 9.07 4.57 0.75
CA TRP A 23 9.94 5.61 1.30
C TRP A 23 10.86 6.24 0.25
N ARG A 24 11.45 5.45 -0.65
CA ARG A 24 12.34 5.96 -1.72
C ARG A 24 11.58 6.68 -2.83
N TYR A 25 10.44 6.13 -3.25
CA TYR A 25 9.77 6.53 -4.49
C TYR A 25 8.40 7.19 -4.29
N GLY A 26 7.88 7.20 -3.06
CA GLY A 26 6.50 7.57 -2.79
C GLY A 26 5.51 6.51 -3.30
N GLY A 27 4.24 6.85 -3.20
CA GLY A 27 3.13 6.08 -3.73
C GLY A 27 1.89 6.97 -3.86
N ARG A 28 0.73 6.36 -4.10
CA ARG A 28 -0.54 7.11 -4.17
C ARG A 28 -0.84 7.84 -2.86
N TRP A 29 -0.64 7.14 -1.74
CA TRP A 29 -1.05 7.59 -0.41
C TRP A 29 0.14 8.06 0.45
N ASN A 30 1.34 8.23 -0.10
CA ASN A 30 2.48 8.68 0.69
C ASN A 30 3.52 9.41 -0.16
N SER A 31 4.13 10.44 0.40
CA SER A 31 5.27 11.12 -0.22
C SER A 31 6.57 10.32 -0.05
N PRO A 32 7.57 10.52 -0.92
CA PRO A 32 8.94 10.09 -0.64
C PRO A 32 9.39 10.63 0.73
N GLY A 33 10.12 9.81 1.48
CA GLY A 33 10.50 10.11 2.86
C GLY A 33 9.54 9.54 3.92
N VAL A 34 8.34 9.10 3.53
CA VAL A 34 7.36 8.48 4.44
C VAL A 34 7.32 6.95 4.26
N ARG A 35 7.54 6.21 5.35
CA ARG A 35 7.52 4.73 5.32
C ARG A 35 6.10 4.22 5.49
N VAL A 36 5.64 3.45 4.49
CA VAL A 36 4.39 2.69 4.54
C VAL A 36 4.56 1.35 3.86
N VAL A 37 3.69 0.39 4.17
CA VAL A 37 3.60 -0.89 3.47
C VAL A 37 2.21 -0.98 2.83
N TYR A 38 2.19 -1.17 1.51
CA TYR A 38 0.94 -1.42 0.78
C TYR A 38 0.59 -2.91 0.84
N VAL A 39 -0.67 -3.18 1.16
CA VAL A 39 -1.29 -4.50 1.17
C VAL A 39 -2.66 -4.37 0.49
N SER A 40 -3.21 -5.49 0.04
CA SER A 40 -4.53 -5.54 -0.59
C SER A 40 -5.42 -6.55 0.12
N GLU A 41 -6.72 -6.27 0.26
CA GLU A 41 -7.66 -7.18 0.91
C GLU A 41 -7.70 -8.57 0.24
N HIS A 42 -7.57 -8.62 -1.08
CA HIS A 42 -7.57 -9.88 -1.84
C HIS A 42 -6.20 -10.17 -2.47
N GLN A 43 -5.83 -11.45 -2.51
CA GLN A 43 -4.60 -11.92 -3.15
C GLN A 43 -4.56 -11.59 -4.66
N SER A 44 -5.72 -11.66 -5.33
CA SER A 44 -5.87 -11.31 -6.75
C SER A 44 -5.55 -9.83 -7.01
N THR A 45 -6.00 -8.93 -6.12
CA THR A 45 -5.68 -7.50 -6.21
C THR A 45 -4.20 -7.24 -5.93
N ALA A 46 -3.61 -7.92 -4.94
CA ALA A 46 -2.17 -7.84 -4.69
C ALA A 46 -1.34 -8.30 -5.89
N ALA A 47 -1.81 -9.32 -6.62
CA ALA A 47 -1.19 -9.80 -7.85
C ALA A 47 -1.30 -8.77 -8.98
N LEU A 48 -2.48 -8.18 -9.17
CA LEU A 48 -2.72 -7.15 -10.19
C LEU A 48 -1.76 -5.95 -10.01
N GLU A 49 -1.61 -5.45 -8.79
CA GLU A 49 -0.69 -4.36 -8.47
C GLU A 49 0.77 -4.68 -8.81
N VAL A 50 1.21 -5.92 -8.61
CA VAL A 50 2.57 -6.36 -8.89
C VAL A 50 2.79 -6.52 -10.40
N PHE A 51 1.83 -7.12 -11.11
CA PHE A 51 2.00 -7.52 -12.50
C PHE A 51 1.63 -6.45 -13.52
N VAL A 52 0.76 -5.50 -13.16
CA VAL A 52 0.27 -4.47 -14.07
C VAL A 52 0.86 -3.10 -13.76
N ASN A 53 0.98 -2.74 -12.49
CA ASN A 53 1.19 -1.34 -12.11
C ASN A 53 2.64 -0.94 -11.82
N ARG A 54 3.54 -1.87 -11.45
CA ARG A 54 4.80 -1.46 -10.78
C ARG A 54 6.11 -2.03 -11.34
N VAL A 55 6.09 -3.14 -12.05
CA VAL A 55 7.32 -3.74 -12.62
C VAL A 55 6.93 -4.51 -13.88
N PRO A 56 7.72 -4.51 -14.97
CA PRO A 56 7.56 -5.54 -15.99
C PRO A 56 7.66 -6.90 -15.30
N PHE A 57 6.66 -7.75 -15.51
CA PHE A 57 6.67 -9.11 -15.01
C PHE A 57 8.00 -9.79 -15.38
N ILE A 58 8.72 -10.28 -14.37
CA ILE A 58 10.01 -10.93 -14.58
C ILE A 58 9.75 -12.43 -14.54
N LEU A 59 9.70 -13.05 -15.72
CA LEU A 59 9.39 -14.46 -15.92
C LEU A 59 10.25 -15.40 -15.04
N ASP A 60 11.54 -15.10 -14.91
CA ASP A 60 12.49 -15.96 -14.19
C ASP A 60 12.55 -15.69 -12.68
N GLU A 61 11.74 -14.77 -12.16
CA GLU A 61 11.70 -14.44 -10.74
C GLU A 61 10.58 -15.20 -10.01
N LYS A 62 10.90 -15.77 -8.86
CA LYS A 62 9.88 -16.31 -7.94
C LYS A 62 9.22 -15.18 -7.16
N TYR A 63 7.93 -15.30 -6.90
CA TYR A 63 7.17 -14.36 -6.08
C TYR A 63 6.75 -15.03 -4.77
N LYS A 64 6.69 -14.26 -3.69
CA LYS A 64 6.19 -14.69 -2.38
C LYS A 64 4.94 -13.89 -2.03
N ALA A 65 3.90 -14.62 -1.63
CA ALA A 65 2.65 -14.08 -1.13
C ALA A 65 2.63 -14.21 0.40
N PHE A 66 2.36 -13.10 1.08
CA PHE A 66 2.20 -13.03 2.52
C PHE A 66 0.72 -12.81 2.83
N HIS A 67 0.15 -13.67 3.66
CA HIS A 67 -1.13 -13.43 4.30
C HIS A 67 -0.90 -12.73 5.63
N LEU A 68 -1.63 -11.65 5.88
CA LEU A 68 -1.57 -10.86 7.10
C LEU A 68 -2.94 -10.87 7.75
N GLU A 69 -2.96 -11.01 9.07
CA GLU A 69 -4.17 -10.94 9.90
C GLU A 69 -3.90 -10.07 11.13
N TRP A 70 -4.89 -9.32 11.57
CA TRP A 70 -4.77 -8.49 12.77
C TRP A 70 -6.10 -8.27 13.49
N PRO A 71 -6.09 -7.73 14.74
CA PRO A 71 -7.31 -7.33 15.44
C PRO A 71 -7.98 -6.12 14.79
N ASP A 72 -9.32 -6.11 14.71
CA ASP A 72 -10.08 -5.05 14.02
C ASP A 72 -9.75 -3.63 14.51
N ARG A 73 -9.47 -3.48 15.82
CA ARG A 73 -9.10 -2.20 16.47
C ARG A 73 -7.86 -1.51 15.92
N LEU A 74 -7.03 -2.20 15.12
CA LEU A 74 -5.82 -1.63 14.54
C LEU A 74 -6.08 -0.91 13.20
N THR A 75 -7.32 -0.95 12.69
CA THR A 75 -7.69 -0.42 11.38
C THR A 75 -8.47 0.88 11.50
N GLU A 76 -8.00 1.93 10.84
CA GLU A 76 -8.77 3.14 10.53
C GLU A 76 -9.34 2.99 9.12
N ILE A 77 -10.64 3.24 8.94
CA ILE A 77 -11.28 3.25 7.62
C ILE A 77 -11.42 4.69 7.16
N PHE A 78 -10.74 5.05 6.07
CA PHE A 78 -10.87 6.38 5.50
C PHE A 78 -12.13 6.46 4.63
N LEU A 79 -13.00 7.43 4.92
CA LEU A 79 -14.26 7.59 4.21
C LEU A 79 -14.02 8.08 2.78
N VAL A 80 -14.53 7.36 1.79
CA VAL A 80 -14.43 7.71 0.36
C VAL A 80 -14.98 9.10 0.08
N ALA A 81 -16.04 9.52 0.79
CA ALA A 81 -16.63 10.85 0.66
C ALA A 81 -15.69 12.00 1.08
N LYS A 82 -14.60 11.70 1.81
CA LYS A 82 -13.57 12.68 2.22
C LYS A 82 -12.36 12.70 1.28
N LEU A 83 -12.35 11.88 0.23
CA LEU A 83 -11.25 11.87 -0.73
C LEU A 83 -11.36 13.03 -1.72
N PRO A 84 -10.23 13.64 -2.12
CA PRO A 84 -10.19 14.63 -3.19
C PRO A 84 -10.81 14.08 -4.48
N ALA A 85 -11.49 14.92 -5.27
CA ALA A 85 -12.14 14.46 -6.51
C ALA A 85 -11.17 13.80 -7.52
N ASP A 86 -9.89 14.18 -7.47
CA ASP A 86 -8.84 13.67 -8.35
C ASP A 86 -8.03 12.49 -7.76
N TRP A 87 -8.51 11.84 -6.69
CA TRP A 87 -7.74 10.80 -5.97
C TRP A 87 -7.30 9.61 -6.82
N ARG A 88 -8.01 9.34 -7.92
CA ARG A 88 -7.68 8.28 -8.90
C ARG A 88 -6.67 8.71 -9.96
N ARG A 89 -6.35 10.00 -10.08
CA ARG A 89 -5.44 10.54 -11.11
C ARG A 89 -4.06 9.89 -11.01
N SER A 90 -3.41 9.68 -12.15
CA SER A 90 -2.00 9.28 -12.23
C SER A 90 -1.22 10.33 -13.02
N PRO A 91 -0.14 10.92 -12.47
CA PRO A 91 0.39 10.71 -11.11
C PRO A 91 -0.55 11.26 -10.01
N PRO A 92 -0.47 10.71 -8.78
CA PRO A 92 -1.23 11.19 -7.63
C PRO A 92 -0.89 12.65 -7.29
N SER A 93 -1.88 13.44 -6.88
CA SER A 93 -1.67 14.82 -6.44
C SER A 93 -1.00 14.85 -5.05
N PRO A 94 -0.30 15.94 -4.69
CA PRO A 94 0.25 16.11 -3.34
C PRO A 94 -0.82 16.00 -2.24
N GLU A 95 -2.03 16.49 -2.51
CA GLU A 95 -3.18 16.41 -1.59
C GLU A 95 -3.54 14.96 -1.25
N VAL A 96 -3.50 14.06 -2.25
CA VAL A 96 -3.80 12.64 -2.06
C VAL A 96 -2.70 11.94 -1.26
N MET A 97 -1.43 12.30 -1.49
CA MET A 97 -0.32 11.78 -0.69
C MET A 97 -0.40 12.24 0.76
N GLU A 98 -0.87 13.46 1.00
CA GLU A 98 -0.91 14.05 2.34
C GLU A 98 -1.85 13.31 3.30
N ILE A 99 -2.87 12.61 2.77
CA ILE A 99 -3.77 11.76 3.55
C ILE A 99 -2.98 10.71 4.35
N GLY A 100 -2.09 9.98 3.68
CA GLY A 100 -1.27 8.98 4.37
C GLY A 100 -0.08 9.58 5.11
N ASN A 101 0.46 10.71 4.66
CA ASN A 101 1.50 11.43 5.43
C ASN A 101 0.96 11.84 6.81
N CYS A 102 -0.22 12.46 6.87
CA CYS A 102 -0.88 12.83 8.12
C CYS A 102 -1.16 11.61 8.99
N TRP A 103 -1.69 10.53 8.40
CA TRP A 103 -1.93 9.28 9.13
C TRP A 103 -0.66 8.72 9.78
N VAL A 104 0.46 8.66 9.05
CA VAL A 104 1.75 8.19 9.60
C VAL A 104 2.27 9.14 10.68
N ARG A 105 2.22 10.45 10.43
CA ARG A 105 2.71 11.49 11.34
C ARG A 105 1.96 11.49 12.67
N GLU A 106 0.65 11.28 12.61
CA GLU A 106 -0.23 11.30 13.79
C GLU A 106 -0.35 9.93 14.47
N GLN A 107 0.19 8.86 13.87
CA GLN A 107 0.16 7.49 14.40
C GLN A 107 -1.25 7.03 14.80
N ARG A 108 -2.27 7.42 14.03
CA ARG A 108 -3.68 7.23 14.42
C ARG A 108 -4.10 5.76 14.51
N SER A 109 -3.48 4.91 13.68
CA SER A 109 -3.70 3.46 13.68
C SER A 109 -2.50 2.74 13.05
N ALA A 110 -2.45 1.41 13.17
CA ALA A 110 -1.42 0.61 12.51
C ALA A 110 -1.76 0.33 11.03
N VAL A 111 -3.05 0.33 10.69
CA VAL A 111 -3.55 0.09 9.32
C VAL A 111 -4.54 1.18 8.93
N LEU A 112 -4.36 1.74 7.73
CA LEU A 112 -5.32 2.66 7.10
C LEU A 112 -5.95 1.96 5.89
N ALA A 113 -7.26 1.71 5.95
CA ALA A 113 -8.04 1.16 4.84
C ALA A 113 -8.53 2.28 3.92
N LEU A 114 -8.17 2.16 2.65
CA LEU A 114 -8.44 3.12 1.58
C LEU A 114 -8.97 2.37 0.35
N PRO A 115 -9.77 3.00 -0.52
CA PRO A 115 -10.24 2.35 -1.74
C PRO A 115 -9.10 2.08 -2.72
N SER A 116 -9.21 0.97 -3.45
CA SER A 116 -8.36 0.71 -4.63
C SER A 116 -8.77 1.62 -5.79
N VAL A 117 -7.80 2.01 -6.61
CA VAL A 117 -8.06 2.52 -7.97
C VAL A 117 -8.27 1.36 -8.91
#